data_AF-A0A2W4S697-F1
#
_entry.id   AF-A0A2W4S697-F1
#
_cell.length_a   1.000
_cell.length_b   1.000
_cell.length_c   1.000
_cell.angle_alpha   90.00
_cell.angle_beta   90.00
_cell.angle_gamma   90.00
#
_symmetry.space_group_name_H-M   'P 1'
#
loop_
_entity.id
_entity.type
_entity.pdbx_description
1 polymer ?
#
loop_
_entity_poly.entity_id
_entity_poly.type
_entity_poly.pdbx_seq_one_letter_code
_entity_poly.pdbx_strand_id
1 'polypeptide(L)'
;MQTHYPALLKPEETGFFVQFVDLDEAFTEGETIDEALFNAAEVLTLTLEGRMEENQLIPVPTANVPGAHYIAPDAKTQAALLARWAGKTAHGRVRINSVSTSYNH
;
A
#
# COMPACT_ATOMS: atom_id res chain seq x y z
N MET A 1 -10.41 1.71 5.61
CA MET A 1 -8.96 1.69 5.30
C MET A 1 -8.72 0.56 4.33
N GLN A 2 -7.95 0.79 3.27
CA GLN A 2 -7.74 -0.19 2.20
C GLN A 2 -6.37 -0.84 2.42
N THR A 3 -6.31 -2.16 2.30
CA THR A 3 -5.09 -2.98 2.47
C THR A 3 -4.60 -3.56 1.15
N HIS A 4 -5.25 -3.21 0.03
CA HIS A 4 -4.89 -3.69 -1.29
C HIS A 4 -3.99 -2.65 -1.95
N TYR A 5 -2.77 -3.05 -2.29
CA TYR A 5 -1.79 -2.18 -2.91
C TYR A 5 -1.89 -2.27 -4.44
N PRO A 6 -1.84 -1.12 -5.16
CA PRO A 6 -1.82 -1.10 -6.61
C PRO A 6 -0.48 -1.67 -7.14
N ALA A 7 -0.60 -2.67 -8.00
CA ALA A 7 0.51 -3.25 -8.74
C ALA A 7 0.28 -3.08 -10.25
N LEU A 8 1.33 -2.73 -10.99
CA LEU A 8 1.31 -2.67 -12.44
C LEU A 8 1.90 -3.96 -12.99
N LEU A 9 1.16 -4.62 -13.88
CA LEU A 9 1.65 -5.77 -14.65
C LEU A 9 2.19 -5.28 -15.99
N LYS A 10 3.41 -5.71 -16.32
CA LYS A 10 4.04 -5.49 -17.62
C LYS A 10 4.34 -6.85 -18.27
N PRO A 11 3.77 -7.15 -19.45
CA PRO A 11 4.20 -8.30 -20.24
C PRO A 11 5.66 -8.13 -20.67
N GLU A 12 6.46 -9.18 -20.53
CA GLU A 12 7.85 -9.25 -20.99
C GLU A 12 7.99 -10.29 -22.13
N GLU A 13 9.21 -10.53 -22.63
CA GLU A 13 9.47 -11.55 -23.67
C GLU A 13 8.98 -12.94 -23.25
N THR A 14 9.14 -13.26 -21.96
CA THR A 14 8.60 -14.45 -21.32
C THR A 14 7.95 -14.05 -19.99
N GLY A 15 6.65 -14.33 -19.85
CA GLY A 15 5.92 -14.06 -18.61
C GLY A 15 5.57 -12.59 -18.38
N PHE A 16 5.42 -12.24 -17.11
CA PHE A 16 4.92 -10.96 -16.63
C PHE A 16 5.76 -10.45 -15.47
N PHE A 17 6.15 -9.19 -15.53
CA PHE A 17 6.76 -8.46 -14.43
C PHE A 17 5.69 -7.68 -13.66
N VAL A 18 5.81 -7.64 -12.33
CA VAL A 18 4.90 -6.95 -11.43
C VAL A 18 5.69 -5.97 -10.56
N GLN A 19 5.26 -4.71 -10.51
CA GLN A 19 5.81 -3.68 -9.63
C GLN A 19 4.70 -3.02 -8.81
N PHE A 20 4.88 -2.92 -7.50
CA PHE A 20 4.00 -2.13 -6.65
C PHE A 20 4.31 -0.64 -6.76
N VAL A 21 3.27 0.17 -6.92
CA VAL A 21 3.41 1.64 -7.13
C VAL A 21 3.88 2.36 -5.88
N ASP A 22 3.48 1.86 -4.70
CA ASP A 22 3.77 2.51 -3.42
C ASP A 22 5.02 1.92 -2.72
N LEU A 23 5.58 0.84 -3.26
CA LEU A 23 6.67 0.06 -2.65
C LEU A 23 7.68 -0.30 -3.74
N ASP A 24 8.66 0.58 -3.97
CA ASP A 24 9.67 0.43 -5.02
C ASP A 24 10.44 -0.90 -4.91
N GLU A 25 10.69 -1.37 -3.70
CA GLU A 25 11.39 -2.63 -3.44
C GLU A 25 10.51 -3.89 -3.61
N ALA A 26 9.19 -3.74 -3.77
CA ALA A 26 8.28 -4.86 -3.95
C ALA A 26 7.99 -5.06 -5.44
N PHE A 27 8.70 -6.02 -6.03
CA PHE A 27 8.48 -6.46 -7.39
C PHE A 27 8.72 -7.96 -7.52
N THR A 28 8.16 -8.56 -8.56
CA THR A 28 8.29 -10.00 -8.83
C THR A 28 7.95 -10.30 -10.29
N GLU A 29 8.03 -11.56 -10.68
CA GLU A 29 7.70 -12.06 -12.00
C GLU A 29 6.98 -13.40 -11.93
N GLY A 30 6.35 -13.81 -13.03
CA GLY A 30 5.75 -15.14 -13.20
C GLY A 30 5.52 -15.46 -14.67
N GLU A 31 5.51 -16.75 -15.03
CA GLU A 31 5.33 -17.19 -16.42
C GLU A 31 3.90 -16.94 -16.92
N THR A 32 2.93 -16.96 -16.01
CA THR A 32 1.52 -16.69 -16.27
C THR A 32 1.02 -15.52 -15.42
N ILE A 33 -0.12 -14.92 -15.81
CA ILE A 33 -0.75 -13.85 -15.02
C ILE A 33 -1.08 -14.35 -13.60
N ASP A 34 -1.63 -15.56 -13.49
CA ASP A 34 -2.03 -16.12 -12.19
C ASP A 34 -0.82 -16.33 -11.27
N GLU A 35 0.28 -16.86 -11.81
CA GLU A 35 1.53 -17.03 -11.08
C GLU A 35 2.12 -15.67 -10.67
N ALA A 36 2.18 -14.71 -11.58
CA ALA A 36 2.70 -13.38 -11.30
C ALA A 36 1.90 -12.67 -10.20
N LEU A 37 0.56 -12.79 -10.22
CA LEU A 37 -0.31 -12.23 -9.17
C LEU A 37 -0.17 -12.97 -7.83
N PHE A 38 0.01 -14.29 -7.85
CA PHE A 38 0.28 -15.07 -6.65
C PHE A 38 1.61 -14.64 -6.01
N ASN A 39 2.68 -14.60 -6.80
CA ASN A 39 4.00 -14.16 -6.35
C ASN A 39 3.96 -12.71 -5.85
N ALA A 40 3.11 -11.86 -6.46
CA ALA A 40 2.97 -10.47 -6.04
C ALA A 40 2.30 -10.34 -4.67
N ALA A 41 1.33 -11.21 -4.34
CA ALA A 41 0.75 -11.24 -3.00
C ALA A 41 1.77 -11.71 -1.93
N GLU A 42 2.61 -12.68 -2.27
CA GLU A 42 3.70 -13.16 -1.40
C GLU A 42 4.73 -12.06 -1.15
N VAL A 43 5.27 -11.43 -2.21
CA VAL A 43 6.28 -10.37 -2.04
C VAL A 43 5.71 -9.17 -1.29
N LEU A 44 4.45 -8.79 -1.54
CA LEU A 44 3.77 -7.73 -0.80
C LEU A 44 3.68 -8.05 0.69
N THR A 45 3.31 -9.28 1.03
CA THR A 45 3.23 -9.76 2.42
C THR A 45 4.59 -9.64 3.09
N LEU A 46 5.63 -10.20 2.47
CA LEU A 46 7.00 -10.17 2.99
C LEU A 46 7.54 -8.74 3.17
N THR A 47 7.34 -7.87 2.17
CA THR A 47 7.79 -6.47 2.24
C THR A 47 7.10 -5.74 3.39
N LEU A 48 5.78 -5.90 3.55
CA LEU A 48 5.03 -5.23 4.61
C LEU A 48 5.38 -5.76 5.99
N GLU A 49 5.56 -7.08 6.14
CA GLU A 49 6.02 -7.68 7.40
C GLU A 49 7.41 -7.15 7.78
N GLY A 50 8.38 -7.16 6.85
CA GLY A 50 9.72 -6.61 7.09
C GLY A 50 9.68 -5.14 7.49
N ARG A 51 8.91 -4.30 6.78
CA ARG A 51 8.73 -2.89 7.15
C ARG A 51 8.10 -2.72 8.55
N MET A 52 7.18 -3.60 8.95
CA MET A 52 6.61 -3.57 10.31
C MET A 52 7.64 -3.93 11.37
N GLU A 53 8.42 -4.99 11.16
CA GLU A 53 9.47 -5.47 12.06
C GLU A 53 10.56 -4.43 12.28
N GLU A 54 11.00 -3.79 11.19
CA GLU A 54 12.03 -2.75 11.21
C GLU A 54 11.49 -1.37 11.59
N ASN A 55 10.20 -1.25 11.96
CA ASN A 55 9.52 0.02 12.25
C ASN A 55 9.64 1.08 11.12
N GLN A 56 9.77 0.63 9.88
CA GLN A 56 9.79 1.52 8.72
C GLN A 56 8.42 2.14 8.44
N LEU A 57 8.42 3.18 7.61
CA LEU A 57 7.19 3.79 7.12
C LEU A 57 6.48 2.79 6.21
N ILE A 58 5.19 2.55 6.47
CA ILE A 58 4.32 1.80 5.57
C ILE A 58 3.39 2.80 4.89
N PRO A 59 3.49 2.96 3.56
CA PRO A 59 2.65 3.89 2.82
C PRO A 59 1.19 3.41 2.83
N VAL A 60 0.25 4.34 2.75
CA VAL A 60 -1.16 3.99 2.52
C VAL A 60 -1.31 3.67 1.03
N PRO A 61 -2.04 2.60 0.64
CA PRO A 61 -2.22 2.27 -0.76
C PRO A 61 -2.82 3.42 -1.58
N THR A 62 -2.24 3.68 -2.75
CA THR A 62 -2.77 4.68 -3.68
C THR A 62 -4.03 4.16 -4.39
N ALA A 63 -5.13 4.92 -4.29
CA ALA A 63 -6.39 4.58 -4.94
C ALA A 63 -6.46 5.08 -6.40
N ASN A 64 -7.29 4.41 -7.21
CA ASN A 64 -7.60 4.79 -8.60
C ASN A 64 -6.38 4.90 -9.54
N VAL A 65 -5.39 4.02 -9.39
CA VAL A 65 -4.25 3.93 -10.32
C VAL A 65 -4.73 3.28 -11.62
N PRO A 66 -4.66 3.96 -12.78
CA PRO A 66 -5.10 3.38 -14.05
C PRO A 66 -4.33 2.11 -14.41
N GLY A 67 -5.04 1.04 -14.75
CA GLY A 67 -4.44 -0.23 -15.16
C GLY A 67 -3.82 -1.06 -14.02
N ALA A 68 -3.97 -0.64 -12.76
CA ALA A 68 -3.43 -1.40 -11.64
C ALA A 68 -4.29 -2.59 -11.24
N HIS A 69 -3.62 -3.67 -10.86
CA HIS A 69 -4.17 -4.79 -10.12
C HIS A 69 -4.05 -4.49 -8.63
N TYR A 70 -5.17 -4.54 -7.90
CA TYR A 70 -5.20 -4.28 -6.46
C TYR A 70 -5.01 -5.57 -5.68
N ILE A 71 -3.82 -5.75 -5.12
CA ILE A 71 -3.38 -7.01 -4.50
C ILE A 71 -3.36 -6.83 -2.99
N ALA A 72 -4.01 -7.75 -2.27
CA ALA A 72 -3.96 -7.78 -0.82
C ALA A 72 -2.79 -8.65 -0.34
N PRO A 73 -2.14 -8.31 0.79
CA PRO A 73 -1.28 -9.25 1.48
C PRO A 73 -2.14 -10.32 2.20
N ASP A 74 -1.48 -11.26 2.87
CA ASP A 74 -2.17 -12.27 3.66
C ASP A 74 -3.08 -11.67 4.75
N ALA A 75 -4.04 -12.46 5.25
CA ALA A 75 -5.05 -11.96 6.18
C ALA A 75 -4.46 -11.43 7.51
N LYS A 76 -3.36 -12.04 7.97
CA LYS A 76 -2.65 -11.64 9.19
C LYS A 76 -2.03 -10.24 9.01
N THR A 77 -1.35 -10.00 7.90
CA THR A 77 -0.74 -8.72 7.55
C THR A 77 -1.81 -7.66 7.34
N GLN A 78 -2.92 -7.99 6.68
CA GLN A 78 -4.06 -7.08 6.57
C GLN A 78 -4.58 -6.63 7.94
N ALA A 79 -4.77 -7.57 8.88
CA ALA A 79 -5.22 -7.26 10.23
C ALA A 79 -4.21 -6.37 10.99
N ALA A 80 -2.91 -6.67 10.87
CA ALA A 80 -1.84 -5.88 11.49
C ALA A 80 -1.81 -4.43 10.97
N LEU A 81 -1.95 -4.23 9.65
CA LEU A 81 -2.03 -2.91 9.04
C LEU A 81 -3.23 -2.11 9.57
N LEU A 82 -4.42 -2.73 9.59
CA LEU A 82 -5.64 -2.08 10.07
C LEU A 82 -5.50 -1.67 11.55
N ALA A 83 -4.95 -2.54 12.40
CA ALA A 83 -4.69 -2.23 13.80
C ALA A 83 -3.70 -1.06 13.96
N ARG A 84 -2.59 -1.07 13.21
CA ARG A 84 -1.57 -0.01 13.22
C ARG A 84 -2.16 1.33 12.81
N TRP A 85 -3.00 1.36 11.78
CA TRP A 85 -3.61 2.59 11.31
C TRP A 85 -4.75 3.09 12.21
N ALA A 86 -5.54 2.21 12.82
CA ALA A 86 -6.55 2.58 13.79
C ALA A 86 -5.92 3.39 14.95
N GLY A 87 -4.76 2.96 15.45
CA GLY A 87 -4.00 3.69 16.47
C GLY A 87 -3.53 5.09 16.06
N LYS A 88 -3.24 5.31 14.77
CA LYS A 88 -2.81 6.63 14.24
C LYS A 88 -3.97 7.60 14.03
N THR A 89 -5.16 7.12 13.67
CA THR A 89 -6.34 7.99 13.45
C THR A 89 -6.86 8.65 14.72
N ALA A 90 -6.65 8.03 15.89
CA ALA A 90 -7.07 8.57 17.17
C ALA A 90 -6.25 9.79 17.63
N HIS A 91 -5.02 9.96 17.16
CA HIS A 91 -4.10 11.05 17.58
C HIS A 91 -4.04 12.24 16.60
N GLY A 92 -4.76 12.20 15.46
CA GLY A 92 -4.69 13.22 14.41
C GLY A 92 -5.68 14.40 14.50
N ARG A 93 -6.54 14.47 15.53
CA ARG A 93 -7.45 15.63 15.72
C ARG A 93 -6.84 16.67 16.67
N VAL A 94 -5.77 17.34 16.27
CA VAL A 94 -5.32 18.58 16.93
C VAL A 94 -5.04 19.67 15.88
N ARG A 95 -6.00 20.61 15.83
CA ARG A 95 -5.93 22.04 15.47
C ARG A 95 -5.43 22.44 14.08
N ILE A 96 -6.37 22.64 13.15
CA ILE A 96 -6.23 23.70 12.14
C ILE A 96 -6.75 25.02 12.74
N ASN A 97 -5.93 26.06 12.59
CA ASN A 97 -6.08 27.38 13.19
C ASN A 97 -7.43 28.04 12.83
N SER A 98 -8.13 28.56 13.85
CA SER A 98 -9.19 29.54 13.66
C SER A 98 -8.58 30.81 13.07
N VAL A 99 -8.92 31.10 11.82
CA VAL A 99 -8.68 32.40 11.17
C VAL A 99 -9.36 33.47 12.00
N SER A 100 -8.58 34.36 12.61
CA SER A 100 -9.06 35.60 13.20
C SER A 100 -9.46 36.55 12.08
N THR A 101 -10.74 36.59 11.72
CA THR A 101 -11.32 37.67 10.93
C THR A 101 -11.66 38.82 11.88
N SER A 102 -10.78 39.80 11.99
CA SER A 102 -11.13 41.14 12.46
C SER A 102 -11.17 42.07 11.25
N TYR A 103 -12.37 42.23 10.68
CA TYR A 103 -12.72 43.34 9.81
C TYR A 103 -13.30 44.42 10.73
N ASN A 104 -12.57 45.51 10.96
CA ASN A 104 -13.13 46.70 11.59
C ASN A 104 -13.64 47.64 10.50
N HIS A 105 -14.90 48.07 10.66
CA HIS A 105 -15.46 49.28 10.05
C HIS A 105 -14.77 50.53 10.61
#